data_AF-A0A538FJY7-F1
#
_entry.id   AF-A0A538FJY7-F1
#
_cell.length_a   1.000
_cell.length_b   1.000
_cell.length_c   1.000
_cell.angle_alpha   90.00
_cell.angle_beta   90.00
_cell.angle_gamma   90.00
#
_symmetry.space_group_name_H-M   'P 1'
#
loop_
_entity.id
_entity.type
_entity.pdbx_description
1 polymer ?
#
loop_
_entity_poly.entity_id
_entity_poly.type
_entity_poly.pdbx_seq_one_letter_code
_entity_poly.pdbx_strand_id
1 'polypeptide(L)'
;MRRVVRLSGWTVGFVVANQAALLVVLVLANQTAGGVSAYQYAYLFFQLPYGIVAVSLMSALQPELAERWSLRDIAGFRRQLAQGLRLTTAVLVPAAVGMVLLARPLIGVALQHGRLDPQAAHTTAVVVAWFAAGLPGFSIFLLLVRAYQSMQDTRTAFALYLVENGLNVALALALYPAYGVRGLAASLAAAYSVAAVVAAADLRRRTGGLRVRPRPWPRWWP
;
A
#
# COMPACT_ATOMS: atom_id res chain seq x y z
N MET A 1 -26.07 17.30 12.85
CA MET A 1 -25.06 16.85 13.85
C MET A 1 -24.92 15.33 13.98
N ARG A 2 -25.97 14.52 14.21
CA ARG A 2 -25.85 13.04 14.38
C ARG A 2 -25.19 12.27 13.23
N ARG A 3 -25.34 12.72 11.97
CA ARG A 3 -24.62 12.13 10.80
C ARG A 3 -23.11 12.41 10.82
N VAL A 4 -22.72 13.62 11.22
CA VAL A 4 -21.31 14.04 11.31
C VAL A 4 -20.63 13.29 12.46
N VAL A 5 -21.27 13.20 13.63
CA VAL A 5 -20.75 12.42 14.78
C VAL A 5 -20.60 10.94 14.42
N ARG A 6 -21.55 10.35 13.69
CA ARG A 6 -21.45 8.95 13.25
C ARG A 6 -20.31 8.75 12.25
N LEU A 7 -20.15 9.62 11.25
CA LEU A 7 -19.05 9.57 10.27
C LEU A 7 -17.68 9.77 10.93
N SER A 8 -17.56 10.74 11.86
CA SER A 8 -16.36 10.95 12.65
C SER A 8 -16.04 9.75 13.54
N GLY A 9 -17.04 9.06 14.08
CA GLY A 9 -16.85 7.82 14.86
C GLY A 9 -16.22 6.68 14.04
N TRP A 10 -16.60 6.52 12.78
CA TRP A 10 -15.98 5.52 11.89
C TRP A 10 -14.53 5.88 11.56
N THR A 11 -14.22 7.15 11.32
CA THR A 11 -12.85 7.61 11.06
C THR A 11 -11.96 7.47 12.30
N VAL A 12 -12.48 7.76 13.50
CA VAL A 12 -11.73 7.56 14.75
C VAL A 12 -11.50 6.06 15.01
N GLY A 13 -12.53 5.23 14.85
CA GLY A 13 -12.41 3.78 14.98
C GLY A 13 -11.40 3.18 13.99
N PHE A 14 -11.33 3.73 12.77
CA PHE A 14 -10.32 3.39 11.78
C PHE A 14 -8.90 3.66 12.27
N VAL A 15 -8.65 4.90 12.73
CA VAL A 15 -7.33 5.30 13.22
C VAL A 15 -6.94 4.43 14.42
N VAL A 16 -7.87 4.18 15.34
CA VAL A 16 -7.63 3.32 16.51
C VAL A 16 -7.30 1.88 16.09
N ALA A 17 -8.03 1.30 15.14
CA ALA A 17 -7.75 -0.05 14.64
C ALA A 17 -6.37 -0.15 13.99
N ASN A 18 -6.01 0.84 13.17
CA ASN A 18 -4.70 0.90 12.52
C ASN A 18 -3.56 1.07 13.54
N GLN A 19 -3.76 1.91 14.56
CA GLN A 19 -2.79 2.11 15.64
C GLN A 19 -2.67 0.88 16.54
N ALA A 20 -3.77 0.16 16.80
CA ALA A 20 -3.73 -1.09 17.54
C ALA A 20 -2.94 -2.17 16.77
N ALA A 21 -3.16 -2.30 15.46
CA ALA A 21 -2.39 -3.21 14.62
C ALA A 21 -0.90 -2.86 14.63
N LEU A 22 -0.56 -1.58 14.48
CA LEU A 22 0.83 -1.11 14.57
C LEU A 22 1.43 -1.41 15.94
N LEU A 23 0.68 -1.19 17.03
CA LEU A 23 1.13 -1.49 18.39
C LEU A 23 1.50 -2.96 18.53
N VAL A 24 0.67 -3.89 18.03
CA VAL A 24 0.97 -5.33 18.07
C VAL A 24 2.27 -5.63 17.34
N VAL A 25 2.46 -5.07 16.14
CA VAL A 25 3.69 -5.24 15.36
C VAL A 25 4.91 -4.69 16.11
N LEU A 26 4.80 -3.53 16.74
CA LEU A 26 5.90 -2.94 17.52
C LEU A 26 6.20 -3.73 18.80
N VAL A 27 5.18 -4.25 19.48
CA VAL A 27 5.35 -5.13 20.64
C VAL A 27 6.10 -6.40 20.24
N LEU A 28 5.76 -7.02 19.10
CA LEU A 28 6.50 -8.15 18.55
C LEU A 28 7.93 -7.75 18.21
N ALA A 29 8.13 -6.63 17.50
CA ALA A 29 9.46 -6.14 17.13
C ALA A 29 10.35 -5.84 18.35
N ASN A 30 9.76 -5.44 19.48
CA ASN A 30 10.47 -5.13 20.72
C ASN A 30 11.00 -6.36 21.47
N GLN A 31 10.56 -7.58 21.11
CA GLN A 31 11.14 -8.80 21.70
C GLN A 31 12.56 -9.09 21.19
N THR A 32 13.04 -8.37 20.17
CA THR A 32 14.42 -8.43 19.69
C THR A 32 15.10 -7.09 19.91
N ALA A 33 16.32 -7.09 20.48
CA ALA A 33 17.11 -5.89 20.64
C ALA A 33 17.31 -5.17 19.28
N GLY A 34 16.95 -3.88 19.22
CA GLY A 34 17.00 -3.08 17.99
C GLY A 34 15.93 -3.41 16.94
N GLY A 35 15.01 -4.35 17.21
CA GLY A 35 14.00 -4.78 16.24
C GLY A 35 12.98 -3.71 15.88
N VAL A 36 12.55 -2.90 16.86
CA VAL A 36 11.67 -1.75 16.64
C VAL A 36 12.33 -0.73 15.69
N SER A 37 13.58 -0.35 15.96
CA SER A 37 14.32 0.61 15.14
C SER A 37 14.55 0.06 13.73
N ALA A 38 14.94 -1.21 13.59
CA ALA A 38 15.12 -1.85 12.29
C ALA A 38 13.82 -1.85 11.47
N TYR A 39 12.68 -2.18 12.09
CA TYR A 39 11.37 -2.13 11.45
C TYR A 39 11.01 -0.69 11.02
N GLN A 40 11.14 0.28 11.92
CA GLN A 40 10.78 1.68 11.66
C GLN A 40 11.65 2.29 10.56
N TYR A 41 12.97 2.11 10.62
CA TYR A 41 13.85 2.59 9.56
C TYR A 41 13.51 1.93 8.24
N ALA A 42 13.35 0.61 8.21
CA ALA A 42 13.02 -0.09 6.99
C ALA A 42 11.67 0.36 6.39
N TYR A 43 10.68 0.62 7.24
CA TYR A 43 9.39 1.15 6.82
C TYR A 43 9.48 2.58 6.24
N LEU A 44 10.37 3.43 6.78
CA LEU A 44 10.64 4.75 6.20
C LEU A 44 11.22 4.65 4.79
N PHE A 45 12.24 3.79 4.58
CA PHE A 45 12.80 3.55 3.25
C PHE A 45 11.76 3.01 2.28
N PHE A 46 10.91 2.09 2.74
CA PHE A 46 9.79 1.57 1.96
C PHE A 46 8.80 2.66 1.54
N GLN A 47 8.55 3.66 2.39
CA GLN A 47 7.65 4.77 2.08
C GLN A 47 8.21 5.78 1.08
N LEU A 48 9.53 5.95 0.97
CA LEU A 48 10.15 6.93 0.06
C LEU A 48 9.68 6.86 -1.40
N PRO A 49 9.83 5.72 -2.12
CA PRO A 49 9.40 5.63 -3.52
C PRO A 49 7.88 5.81 -3.66
N TYR A 50 7.14 5.29 -2.68
CA TYR A 50 5.69 5.35 -2.63
C TYR A 50 5.22 6.79 -2.44
N GLY A 51 5.78 7.52 -1.48
CA GLY A 51 5.38 8.89 -1.15
C GLY A 51 5.53 9.83 -2.33
N ILE A 52 6.58 9.63 -3.15
CA ILE A 52 6.80 10.41 -4.37
C ILE A 52 5.79 10.02 -5.46
N VAL A 53 5.69 8.73 -5.78
CA VAL A 53 4.92 8.29 -6.96
C VAL A 53 3.42 8.25 -6.69
N ALA A 54 3.02 7.66 -5.56
CA ALA A 54 1.62 7.43 -5.27
C ALA A 54 0.90 8.74 -4.92
N VAL A 55 1.48 9.61 -4.10
CA VAL A 55 0.82 10.88 -3.72
C VAL A 55 0.60 11.76 -4.95
N SER A 56 1.62 11.94 -5.79
CA SER A 56 1.53 12.73 -7.02
C SER A 56 0.51 12.16 -8.01
N LEU A 57 0.54 10.84 -8.24
CA LEU A 57 -0.39 10.21 -9.16
C LEU A 57 -1.82 10.23 -8.61
N MET A 58 -2.00 10.04 -7.31
CA MET A 58 -3.31 10.13 -6.66
C MET A 58 -3.90 11.54 -6.79
N SER A 59 -3.12 12.59 -6.50
CA SER A 59 -3.63 13.97 -6.62
C SER A 59 -4.04 14.32 -8.05
N ALA A 60 -3.38 13.75 -9.06
CA ALA A 60 -3.70 13.97 -10.46
C ALA A 60 -4.95 13.18 -10.92
N LEU A 61 -5.08 11.91 -10.52
CA LEU A 61 -6.14 11.03 -11.01
C LEU A 61 -7.47 11.18 -10.26
N GLN A 62 -7.43 11.65 -9.00
CA GLN A 62 -8.59 11.68 -8.13
C GLN A 62 -9.78 12.53 -8.63
N PRO A 63 -9.58 13.80 -9.08
CA PRO A 63 -10.70 14.60 -9.59
C PRO A 63 -11.33 13.97 -10.84
N GLU A 64 -10.52 13.44 -11.74
CA GLU A 64 -11.01 12.81 -12.98
C GLU A 64 -11.80 11.52 -12.71
N LEU A 65 -11.35 10.70 -11.75
CA LEU A 65 -12.09 9.51 -11.33
C LEU A 65 -13.45 9.88 -10.72
N ALA A 66 -13.50 10.94 -9.91
CA ALA A 66 -14.75 11.41 -9.29
C ALA A 66 -15.72 11.96 -10.35
N GLU A 67 -15.22 12.75 -11.31
CA GLU A 67 -16.00 13.29 -12.41
C GLU A 67 -16.60 12.19 -13.28
N ARG A 68 -15.78 11.24 -13.76
CA ARG A 68 -16.24 10.11 -14.59
C ARG A 68 -17.27 9.25 -13.86
N TRP A 69 -17.10 9.05 -12.55
CA TRP A 69 -18.08 8.36 -11.73
C TRP A 69 -19.40 9.11 -11.63
N SER A 70 -19.36 10.43 -11.41
CA SER A 70 -20.54 11.31 -11.38
C SER A 70 -21.33 11.28 -12.70
N LEU A 71 -20.62 11.29 -13.83
CA LEU A 71 -21.19 11.20 -15.18
C LEU A 71 -21.67 9.79 -15.55
N ARG A 72 -21.55 8.80 -14.65
CA ARG A 72 -21.84 7.38 -14.90
C ARG A 72 -21.03 6.78 -16.08
N ASP A 73 -19.88 7.38 -16.43
CA ASP A 73 -18.95 6.84 -17.43
C ASP A 73 -18.06 5.75 -16.80
N ILE A 74 -18.66 4.58 -16.57
CA ILE A 74 -17.97 3.43 -15.97
C ILE A 74 -16.80 2.96 -16.84
N ALA A 75 -16.92 3.06 -18.16
CA ALA A 75 -15.88 2.65 -19.10
C ALA A 75 -14.66 3.59 -19.05
N GLY A 76 -14.90 4.90 -18.96
CA GLY A 76 -13.86 5.90 -18.70
C GLY A 76 -13.21 5.73 -17.35
N PHE A 77 -14.00 5.54 -16.29
CA PHE A 77 -13.50 5.31 -14.93
C PHE A 77 -12.53 4.11 -14.90
N ARG A 78 -12.92 2.99 -15.51
CA ARG A 78 -12.08 1.78 -15.62
C ARG A 78 -10.80 2.03 -16.39
N ARG A 79 -10.86 2.78 -17.50
CA ARG A 79 -9.67 3.14 -18.29
C ARG A 79 -8.69 3.96 -17.47
N GLN A 80 -9.18 4.99 -16.79
CA GLN A 80 -8.35 5.88 -15.99
C GLN A 80 -7.71 5.15 -14.82
N LEU A 81 -8.48 4.32 -14.12
CA LEU A 81 -7.96 3.49 -13.04
C LEU A 81 -6.93 2.46 -13.54
N ALA A 82 -7.20 1.80 -14.67
CA ALA A 82 -6.25 0.85 -15.25
C ALA A 82 -4.95 1.53 -15.71
N GLN A 83 -5.04 2.74 -16.26
CA GLN A 83 -3.88 3.55 -16.62
C GLN A 83 -3.08 3.95 -15.37
N GLY A 84 -3.76 4.41 -14.31
CA GLY A 84 -3.13 4.69 -13.03
C GLY A 84 -2.39 3.47 -12.47
N LEU A 85 -3.05 2.31 -12.40
CA LEU A 85 -2.44 1.06 -11.93
C LEU A 85 -1.23 0.67 -12.76
N ARG A 86 -1.29 0.80 -14.10
CA ARG A 86 -0.17 0.50 -14.99
C ARG A 86 1.01 1.43 -14.76
N LEU A 87 0.78 2.74 -14.63
CA LEU A 87 1.82 3.73 -14.38
C LEU A 87 2.46 3.52 -13.01
N THR A 88 1.64 3.34 -11.96
CA THR A 88 2.14 3.04 -10.60
C THR A 88 3.00 1.79 -10.60
N THR A 89 2.51 0.69 -11.20
CA THR A 89 3.24 -0.58 -11.22
C THR A 89 4.51 -0.47 -12.05
N ALA A 90 4.47 0.22 -13.20
CA ALA A 90 5.63 0.42 -14.08
C ALA A 90 6.77 1.17 -13.40
N VAL A 91 6.48 2.06 -12.44
CA VAL A 91 7.51 2.80 -11.69
C VAL A 91 7.90 2.05 -10.41
N LEU A 92 6.92 1.50 -9.68
CA LEU A 92 7.16 0.93 -8.36
C LEU A 92 7.71 -0.50 -8.37
N VAL A 93 7.47 -1.27 -9.42
CA VAL A 93 8.12 -2.58 -9.59
C VAL A 93 9.64 -2.44 -9.78
N PRO A 94 10.17 -1.63 -10.72
CA PRO A 94 11.61 -1.44 -10.82
C PRO A 94 12.19 -0.73 -9.60
N ALA A 95 11.45 0.19 -8.96
CA ALA A 95 11.88 0.79 -7.70
C ALA A 95 12.02 -0.27 -6.59
N ALA A 96 11.06 -1.21 -6.47
CA ALA A 96 11.13 -2.32 -5.53
C ALA A 96 12.33 -3.23 -5.81
N VAL A 97 12.55 -3.61 -7.06
CA VAL A 97 13.73 -4.41 -7.47
C VAL A 97 15.03 -3.68 -7.13
N GLY A 98 15.11 -2.39 -7.46
CA GLY A 98 16.24 -1.54 -7.09
C GLY A 98 16.45 -1.51 -5.58
N MET A 99 15.39 -1.35 -4.79
CA MET A 99 15.46 -1.36 -3.34
C MET A 99 15.95 -2.69 -2.78
N VAL A 100 15.52 -3.82 -3.35
CA VAL A 100 16.00 -5.15 -2.94
C VAL A 100 17.49 -5.31 -3.23
N LEU A 101 17.92 -4.96 -4.45
CA LEU A 101 19.32 -5.10 -4.89
C LEU A 101 20.25 -4.14 -4.15
N LEU A 102 19.78 -2.91 -3.90
CA LEU A 102 20.54 -1.84 -3.28
C LEU A 102 20.28 -1.71 -1.77
N ALA A 103 19.51 -2.60 -1.15
CA ALA A 103 19.15 -2.47 0.28
C ALA A 103 20.38 -2.31 1.18
N ARG A 104 21.42 -3.12 0.95
CA ARG A 104 22.68 -3.08 1.72
C ARG A 104 23.43 -1.77 1.53
N PRO A 105 23.79 -1.34 0.30
CA PRO A 105 24.50 -0.06 0.13
C PRO A 105 23.63 1.15 0.49
N LEU A 106 22.31 1.11 0.27
CA LEU A 106 21.40 2.19 0.63
C LEU A 106 21.38 2.42 2.14
N ILE A 107 21.22 1.35 2.93
CA ILE A 107 21.26 1.42 4.39
C ILE A 107 22.66 1.70 4.91
N GLY A 108 23.69 1.18 4.24
CA GLY A 108 25.08 1.49 4.53
C GLY A 108 25.33 2.99 4.47
N VAL A 109 25.03 3.61 3.33
CA VAL A 109 25.19 5.05 3.14
C VAL A 109 24.22 5.86 3.99
N ALA A 110 22.98 5.42 4.20
CA ALA A 110 22.02 6.26 4.93
C ALA A 110 22.16 6.18 6.46
N LEU A 111 22.56 5.03 7.02
CA LEU A 111 22.55 4.78 8.46
C LEU A 111 23.93 4.50 9.07
N GLN A 112 24.98 4.16 8.29
CA GLN A 112 26.32 3.91 8.86
C GLN A 112 27.15 5.19 9.11
N HIS A 113 26.70 6.38 8.75
CA HIS A 113 27.40 7.64 9.04
C HIS A 113 27.33 8.08 10.53
N GLY A 114 27.11 7.16 11.47
CA GLY A 114 26.92 7.46 12.90
C GLY A 114 27.16 6.26 13.83
N ARG A 115 26.46 6.21 14.97
CA ARG A 115 26.58 5.18 16.02
C ARG A 115 25.88 3.84 15.69
N LEU A 116 25.40 3.65 14.47
CA LEU A 116 24.63 2.46 14.13
C LEU A 116 25.59 1.29 13.91
N ASP A 117 25.48 0.28 14.77
CA ASP A 117 26.25 -0.95 14.71
C ASP A 117 26.12 -1.63 13.32
N PRO A 118 27.23 -2.08 12.69
CA PRO A 118 27.18 -2.76 11.39
C PRO A 118 26.18 -3.94 11.33
N GLN A 119 25.98 -4.64 12.43
CA GLN A 119 25.01 -5.73 12.51
C GLN A 119 23.55 -5.24 12.51
N ALA A 120 23.28 -4.09 13.15
CA ALA A 120 21.98 -3.42 13.08
C ALA A 120 21.68 -2.87 11.66
N ALA A 121 22.70 -2.34 10.97
CA ALA A 121 22.58 -1.90 9.58
C ALA A 121 22.26 -3.08 8.65
N HIS A 122 22.95 -4.22 8.84
CA HIS A 122 22.66 -5.44 8.07
C HIS A 122 21.23 -5.94 8.28
N THR A 123 20.78 -5.99 9.54
CA THR A 123 19.41 -6.42 9.88
C THR A 123 18.38 -5.51 9.23
N THR A 124 18.58 -4.20 9.31
CA THR A 124 17.69 -3.21 8.67
C THR A 124 17.65 -3.38 7.15
N ALA A 125 18.80 -3.58 6.50
CA ALA A 125 18.86 -3.84 5.06
C ALA A 125 18.08 -5.09 4.65
N VAL A 126 18.15 -6.16 5.43
CA VAL A 126 17.34 -7.36 5.19
C VAL A 126 15.84 -7.02 5.32
N VAL A 127 15.43 -6.34 6.39
CA VAL A 127 14.02 -5.95 6.59
C VAL A 127 13.51 -5.05 5.44
N VAL A 128 14.34 -4.13 4.93
CA VAL A 128 14.01 -3.31 3.74
C VAL A 128 13.74 -4.18 2.53
N ALA A 129 14.58 -5.17 2.25
CA ALA A 129 14.37 -6.05 1.11
C ALA A 129 13.04 -6.82 1.20
N TRP A 130 12.66 -7.28 2.40
CA TRP A 130 11.38 -7.94 2.63
C TRP A 130 10.19 -7.00 2.47
N PHE A 131 10.30 -5.74 2.92
CA PHE A 131 9.27 -4.72 2.67
C PHE A 131 9.14 -4.40 1.19
N ALA A 132 10.26 -4.24 0.48
CA ALA A 132 10.27 -3.88 -0.93
C ALA A 132 9.54 -4.91 -1.80
N ALA A 133 9.54 -6.19 -1.42
CA ALA A 133 8.73 -7.22 -2.09
C ALA A 133 7.22 -6.93 -2.03
N GLY A 134 6.73 -6.24 -0.98
CA GLY A 134 5.33 -5.86 -0.80
C GLY A 134 4.91 -4.56 -1.50
N LEU A 135 5.86 -3.81 -2.05
CA LEU A 135 5.65 -2.48 -2.59
C LEU A 135 4.63 -2.44 -3.74
N PRO A 136 4.61 -3.40 -4.69
CA PRO A 136 3.57 -3.45 -5.72
C PRO A 136 2.17 -3.66 -5.13
N GLY A 137 2.02 -4.61 -4.19
CA GLY A 137 0.73 -4.91 -3.55
C GLY A 137 0.18 -3.73 -2.77
N PHE A 138 1.03 -3.11 -1.94
CA PHE A 138 0.72 -1.88 -1.20
C PHE A 138 0.21 -0.76 -2.11
N SER A 139 0.92 -0.53 -3.21
CA SER A 139 0.62 0.58 -4.10
C SER A 139 -0.68 0.38 -4.88
N ILE A 140 -0.94 -0.87 -5.32
CA ILE A 140 -2.20 -1.25 -5.96
C ILE A 140 -3.36 -1.06 -4.96
N PHE A 141 -3.21 -1.56 -3.72
CA PHE A 141 -4.24 -1.42 -2.70
C PHE A 141 -4.62 0.04 -2.46
N LEU A 142 -3.63 0.91 -2.29
CA LEU A 142 -3.84 2.33 -2.05
C LEU A 142 -4.57 3.02 -3.20
N LEU A 143 -4.20 2.73 -4.46
CA LEU A 143 -4.89 3.30 -5.60
C LEU A 143 -6.35 2.82 -5.69
N LEU A 144 -6.62 1.55 -5.37
CA LEU A 144 -7.97 1.01 -5.33
C LEU A 144 -8.80 1.69 -4.23
N VAL A 145 -8.25 1.85 -3.03
CA VAL A 145 -8.89 2.60 -1.94
C VAL A 145 -9.26 4.02 -2.39
N ARG A 146 -8.39 4.71 -3.13
CA ARG A 146 -8.72 6.04 -3.69
C ARG A 146 -9.86 5.98 -4.70
N ALA A 147 -9.94 4.94 -5.52
CA ALA A 147 -11.06 4.75 -6.42
C ALA A 147 -12.39 4.66 -5.63
N TYR A 148 -12.44 3.93 -4.52
CA TYR A 148 -13.61 3.90 -3.63
C TYR A 148 -13.93 5.26 -3.01
N GLN A 149 -12.90 6.03 -2.63
CA GLN A 149 -13.09 7.39 -2.12
C GLN A 149 -13.68 8.33 -3.19
N SER A 150 -13.20 8.26 -4.44
CA SER A 150 -13.79 9.00 -5.57
C SER A 150 -15.25 8.60 -5.83
N MET A 151 -15.61 7.34 -5.55
CA MET A 151 -16.99 6.84 -5.62
C MET A 151 -17.86 7.25 -4.43
N GLN A 152 -17.31 7.97 -3.44
CA GLN A 152 -17.95 8.26 -2.14
C GLN A 152 -18.32 7.00 -1.33
N ASP A 153 -17.72 5.84 -1.63
CA ASP A 153 -17.91 4.59 -0.89
C ASP A 153 -16.82 4.41 0.18
N THR A 154 -16.93 5.22 1.23
CA THR A 154 -16.00 5.18 2.37
C THR A 154 -16.15 3.94 3.23
N ARG A 155 -17.31 3.26 3.18
CA ARG A 155 -17.58 2.05 3.97
C ARG A 155 -16.78 0.87 3.46
N THR A 156 -16.77 0.67 2.14
CA THR A 156 -15.99 -0.41 1.53
C THR A 156 -14.49 -0.14 1.69
N ALA A 157 -14.04 1.11 1.49
CA ALA A 157 -12.66 1.50 1.76
C ALA A 157 -12.23 1.19 3.21
N PHE A 158 -13.08 1.50 4.19
CA PHE A 158 -12.85 1.16 5.59
C PHE A 158 -12.76 -0.35 5.83
N ALA A 159 -13.71 -1.12 5.30
CA ALA A 159 -13.72 -2.57 5.46
C ALA A 159 -12.45 -3.22 4.87
N LEU A 160 -11.97 -2.71 3.73
CA LEU A 160 -10.74 -3.18 3.09
C LEU A 160 -9.51 -2.96 3.98
N TYR A 161 -9.39 -1.81 4.63
CA TYR A 161 -8.30 -1.60 5.59
C TYR A 161 -8.43 -2.49 6.83
N LEU A 162 -9.66 -2.75 7.31
CA LEU A 162 -9.86 -3.62 8.46
C LEU A 162 -9.44 -5.06 8.14
N VAL A 163 -9.77 -5.54 6.94
CA VAL A 163 -9.29 -6.83 6.41
C VAL A 163 -7.77 -6.85 6.32
N GLU A 164 -7.17 -5.80 5.77
CA GLU A 164 -5.71 -5.68 5.68
C GLU A 164 -5.03 -5.71 7.05
N ASN A 165 -5.47 -4.86 7.98
CA ASN A 165 -4.90 -4.79 9.33
C ASN A 165 -5.09 -6.11 10.09
N GLY A 166 -6.28 -6.72 10.02
CA GLY A 166 -6.55 -8.01 10.64
C GLY A 166 -5.66 -9.11 10.08
N LEU A 167 -5.47 -9.15 8.76
CA LEU A 167 -4.58 -10.09 8.10
C LEU A 167 -3.11 -9.83 8.45
N ASN A 168 -2.68 -8.57 8.50
CA ASN A 168 -1.33 -8.21 8.89
C ASN A 168 -1.03 -8.67 10.32
N VAL A 169 -1.92 -8.42 11.28
CA VAL A 169 -1.75 -8.87 12.67
C VAL A 169 -1.70 -10.40 12.75
N ALA A 170 -2.60 -11.10 12.07
CA ALA A 170 -2.62 -12.56 12.06
C ALA A 170 -1.32 -13.15 11.47
N LEU A 171 -0.86 -12.60 10.34
CA LEU A 171 0.38 -13.02 9.70
C LEU A 171 1.61 -12.61 10.52
N ALA A 172 1.60 -11.46 11.19
CA ALA A 172 2.68 -11.02 12.05
C ALA A 172 2.86 -12.00 13.23
N LEU A 173 1.76 -12.38 13.89
CA LEU A 173 1.78 -13.38 14.96
C LEU A 173 2.27 -14.75 14.49
N ALA A 174 1.93 -15.15 13.25
CA ALA A 174 2.34 -16.43 12.68
C ALA A 174 3.80 -16.45 12.18
N LEU A 175 4.27 -15.36 11.56
CA LEU A 175 5.58 -15.29 10.92
C LEU A 175 6.68 -14.82 11.87
N TYR A 176 6.35 -14.05 12.91
CA TYR A 176 7.33 -13.53 13.87
C TYR A 176 8.16 -14.64 14.55
N PRO A 177 7.58 -15.75 15.05
CA PRO A 177 8.36 -16.80 15.72
C PRO A 177 9.41 -17.46 14.81
N ALA A 178 9.11 -17.61 13.52
CA ALA A 178 9.99 -18.29 12.57
C ALA A 178 11.02 -17.34 11.92
N TYR A 179 10.62 -16.09 11.68
CA TYR A 179 11.41 -15.16 10.86
C TYR A 179 11.85 -13.90 11.60
N GLY A 180 11.35 -13.63 12.82
CA GLY A 180 11.64 -12.41 13.58
C GLY A 180 11.12 -11.15 12.88
N VAL A 181 11.88 -10.06 12.97
CA VAL A 181 11.48 -8.74 12.44
C VAL A 181 11.25 -8.72 10.92
N ARG A 182 12.02 -9.49 10.13
CA ARG A 182 11.76 -9.65 8.68
C ARG A 182 10.42 -10.34 8.40
N GLY A 183 9.94 -11.18 9.32
CA GLY A 183 8.60 -11.78 9.25
C GLY A 183 7.48 -10.75 9.39
N LEU A 184 7.71 -9.66 10.13
CA LEU A 184 6.78 -8.53 10.24
C LEU A 184 6.72 -7.70 8.95
N ALA A 185 7.85 -7.55 8.25
CA ALA A 185 7.85 -6.94 6.92
C ALA A 185 7.10 -7.82 5.90
N ALA A 186 7.30 -9.14 5.98
CA ALA A 186 6.60 -10.12 5.15
C ALA A 186 5.09 -10.13 5.41
N SER A 187 4.67 -10.02 6.67
CA SER A 187 3.25 -9.99 7.04
C SER A 187 2.55 -8.78 6.43
N LEU A 188 3.18 -7.60 6.51
CA LEU A 188 2.65 -6.38 5.92
C LEU A 188 2.55 -6.50 4.38
N ALA A 189 3.63 -6.97 3.74
CA ALA A 189 3.68 -7.18 2.29
C ALA A 189 2.58 -8.12 1.80
N ALA A 190 2.39 -9.25 2.49
CA ALA A 190 1.36 -10.24 2.16
C ALA A 190 -0.05 -9.69 2.43
N ALA A 191 -0.26 -9.01 3.56
CA ALA A 191 -1.55 -8.44 3.93
C ALA A 191 -2.05 -7.43 2.89
N TYR A 192 -1.20 -6.49 2.47
CA TYR A 192 -1.55 -5.54 1.42
C TYR A 192 -1.77 -6.19 0.06
N SER A 193 -0.97 -7.21 -0.28
CA SER A 193 -1.14 -7.94 -1.55
C SER A 193 -2.49 -8.66 -1.62
N VAL A 194 -2.88 -9.33 -0.53
CA VAL A 194 -4.20 -9.98 -0.43
C VAL A 194 -5.31 -8.94 -0.43
N ALA A 195 -5.19 -7.86 0.35
CA ALA A 195 -6.18 -6.80 0.39
C ALA A 195 -6.35 -6.11 -0.98
N ALA A 196 -5.26 -5.94 -1.74
CA ALA A 196 -5.30 -5.44 -3.12
C ALA A 196 -6.10 -6.36 -4.04
N VAL A 197 -5.90 -7.68 -3.93
CA VAL A 197 -6.66 -8.67 -4.72
C VAL A 197 -8.14 -8.62 -4.36
N VAL A 198 -8.47 -8.58 -3.06
CA VAL A 198 -9.86 -8.47 -2.58
C VAL A 198 -10.51 -7.19 -3.10
N ALA A 199 -9.84 -6.05 -2.97
CA ALA A 199 -10.31 -4.75 -3.48
C ALA A 199 -10.50 -4.78 -5.01
N ALA A 200 -9.57 -5.36 -5.76
CA ALA A 200 -9.67 -5.47 -7.20
C ALA A 200 -10.84 -6.36 -7.63
N ALA A 201 -11.08 -7.46 -6.90
CA ALA A 201 -12.18 -8.38 -7.16
C ALA A 201 -13.54 -7.72 -6.87
N ASP A 202 -13.69 -7.04 -5.74
CA ASP A 202 -14.92 -6.30 -5.41
C ASP A 202 -15.19 -5.17 -6.41
N LEU A 203 -14.17 -4.37 -6.74
CA LEU A 203 -14.32 -3.28 -7.70
C LEU A 203 -14.68 -3.79 -9.10
N ARG A 204 -14.11 -4.92 -9.53
CA ARG A 204 -14.48 -5.59 -10.78
C ARG A 204 -15.94 -6.03 -10.79
N ARG A 205 -16.46 -6.55 -9.67
CA ARG A 205 -17.88 -6.94 -9.57
C ARG A 205 -18.80 -5.72 -9.70
N ARG A 206 -18.43 -4.60 -9.10
CA ARG A 206 -19.22 -3.35 -9.11
C ARG A 206 -19.19 -2.59 -10.44
N THR A 207 -18.08 -2.67 -11.18
CA THR A 207 -17.87 -1.94 -12.44
C THR A 207 -18.01 -2.82 -13.70
N GLY A 208 -18.38 -4.10 -13.54
CA GLY A 208 -18.54 -5.05 -14.64
C GLY A 208 -17.23 -5.49 -15.31
N GLY A 209 -16.11 -5.53 -14.57
CA GLY A 209 -14.78 -5.99 -15.01
C GLY A 209 -13.73 -4.88 -15.20
N LEU A 210 -12.54 -5.20 -15.72
CA LEU A 210 -11.47 -4.23 -16.10
C LEU A 210 -11.02 -4.35 -17.58
N ARG A 211 -11.70 -5.17 -18.41
CA ARG A 211 -11.39 -5.27 -19.83
C ARG A 211 -11.87 -4.02 -20.57
N VAL A 212 -10.92 -3.23 -21.04
CA VAL A 212 -11.16 -2.12 -21.97
C VAL A 212 -10.94 -2.70 -23.36
N ARG A 213 -11.99 -2.73 -24.19
CA ARG A 213 -11.87 -3.07 -25.61
C ARG A 213 -11.07 -1.94 -26.27
N PRO A 214 -9.97 -2.20 -27.02
CA PRO A 214 -9.25 -1.14 -27.72
C PRO A 214 -10.21 -0.39 -28.64
N ARG A 215 -10.28 0.93 -28.48
CA ARG A 215 -11.11 1.80 -29.31
C ARG A 215 -10.49 1.77 -30.71
N PRO A 216 -11.22 1.40 -31.79
CA PRO A 216 -10.70 1.58 -33.13
C PRO A 216 -10.40 3.07 -33.33
N TRP A 217 -9.24 3.34 -33.94
CA TRP A 217 -8.79 4.70 -34.22
C TRP A 217 -9.89 5.51 -34.92
N PRO A 218 -10.09 6.78 -34.54
CA PRO A 218 -10.98 7.63 -35.31
C PRO A 218 -10.40 7.78 -36.71
N ARG A 219 -11.17 7.37 -37.73
CA ARG A 219 -10.83 7.60 -39.14
C ARG A 219 -11.09 9.08 -39.44
N TRP A 220 -10.05 9.89 -39.34
CA TRP A 220 -10.04 11.27 -39.80
C TRP A 220 -9.63 11.31 -41.27
N TRP A 221 -10.50 10.90 -42.18
CA TRP A 221 -10.45 11.37 -43.57
C TRP A 221 -11.80 11.14 -44.27
N PRO A 222 -12.32 12.13 -45.03
CA PRO A 222 -13.56 12.02 -45.81
C PRO A 222 -13.48 11.05 -46.99
#